data_AF-A0A838QNL1-F1
#
_entry.id   AF-A0A838QNL1-F1
#
_cell.length_a   1.000
_cell.length_b   1.000
_cell.length_c   1.000
_cell.angle_alpha   90.00
_cell.angle_beta   90.00
_cell.angle_gamma   90.00
#
_symmetry.space_group_name_H-M   'P 1'
#
loop_
_entity.id
_entity.type
_entity.pdbx_description
1 polymer ?
#
loop_
_entity_poly.entity_id
_entity_poly.type
_entity_poly.pdbx_seq_one_letter_code
_entity_poly.pdbx_strand_id
1 'polypeptide(L)'
;MVTSRTILLAVLAALVATGAPQSGIAAEPKGGDSSALATGEFVEQQSYESLDDKVRIHINSPAAKGEANAKNPPKRVMIYALPNGNTIEQTLGCKMTQGLDWHYDIQHVAAQTRLLREINPAERLVLVCAEAGGLSWPTWRGSRPDGNARIGKFLEEWRTRFGADAKVTLTGHSGGGSFIFGVIEAAEDIPASIDRIAMLDANYAFDGAKHAAKLVRWLDGDASRRLIVLAYDDRNIELNGKRVVGPDGGTFRATQRMIEAFKPDFAMTESQTGPFTEYSGLEGRVRFYVHPNPQNKILHTTLVGDMNGLVHAQTLGTPQEGQWGKFGGPRAYETWIRDQSEPGRPGPGATPGENPSPNPARLSSPQTSLQGRGIPARPADAVRGRAFMQSITNLNRQDREAAIFKEITAGNIPDFLRTFKQVPIAADNLHGTIEVMPDYLAIGSDEDFIRIPMTPQTAQRIAERFGCTLPTRKMVDAIDAAADVRLAPQPLTEDRESVAAFLLSNEKIEQQRTGKPLGALTIGAKKDAVLSPRIFERPDRVAIYGWRQLDGKPIQPLTTVHVNWYVDYSHGVRLVRDQMTINDKPASIAEVLQDPARAVLLSDEGPINPPRYPSD
;
A
#
# COMPACT_ATOMS: atom_id res chain seq x y z
N MET A 1 -25.26 -62.05 58.00
CA MET A 1 -24.26 -63.09 57.61
C MET A 1 -24.02 -62.88 56.12
N VAL A 2 -22.82 -62.70 55.58
CA VAL A 2 -21.46 -63.03 56.06
C VAL A 2 -20.59 -61.77 56.26
N THR A 3 -19.49 -61.91 57.02
CA THR A 3 -18.65 -60.84 57.57
C THR A 3 -17.23 -60.77 56.98
N SER A 4 -16.72 -59.54 56.84
CA SER A 4 -15.35 -59.06 57.17
C SER A 4 -14.07 -59.74 56.65
N ARG A 5 -13.14 -58.92 56.10
CA ARG A 5 -11.87 -58.46 56.76
C ARG A 5 -11.16 -57.39 55.87
N THR A 6 -11.01 -56.11 56.27
CA THR A 6 -9.93 -55.48 57.10
C THR A 6 -8.52 -55.69 56.52
N ILE A 7 -7.75 -54.69 56.07
CA ILE A 7 -6.88 -53.70 56.79
C ILE A 7 -6.18 -52.82 55.69
N LEU A 8 -5.65 -51.59 55.84
CA LEU A 8 -5.86 -50.39 56.68
C LEU A 8 -4.76 -49.33 56.30
N LEU A 9 -5.07 -48.03 56.07
CA LEU A 9 -4.23 -46.89 56.52
C LEU A 9 -5.00 -45.54 56.46
N ALA A 10 -4.68 -44.61 57.37
CA ALA A 10 -5.36 -43.32 57.58
C ALA A 10 -4.78 -42.18 56.69
N VAL A 11 -5.36 -40.97 56.58
CA VAL A 11 -5.40 -39.92 57.64
C VAL A 11 -6.54 -38.87 57.41
N LEU A 12 -7.21 -38.52 58.53
CA LEU A 12 -8.03 -37.34 58.90
C LEU A 12 -8.93 -36.58 57.88
N ALA A 13 -10.24 -36.82 58.03
CA ALA A 13 -11.24 -35.94 58.67
C ALA A 13 -11.45 -34.46 58.24
N ALA A 14 -12.69 -34.21 57.84
CA ALA A 14 -13.37 -32.93 57.60
C ALA A 14 -13.62 -32.04 58.83
N LEU A 15 -14.01 -30.77 58.60
CA LEU A 15 -15.39 -30.33 58.90
C LEU A 15 -15.82 -29.06 58.12
N VAL A 16 -17.13 -28.80 58.16
CA VAL A 16 -17.93 -27.84 57.38
C VAL A 16 -17.82 -26.39 57.88
N ALA A 17 -17.89 -25.43 56.95
CA ALA A 17 -18.39 -24.07 57.23
C ALA A 17 -19.29 -23.58 56.08
N THR A 18 -20.45 -23.03 56.41
CA THR A 18 -21.43 -22.47 55.47
C THR A 18 -21.14 -20.99 55.19
N GLY A 19 -21.23 -20.56 53.92
CA GLY A 19 -21.10 -19.17 53.52
C GLY A 19 -21.73 -18.91 52.14
N ALA A 20 -22.45 -17.80 52.01
CA ALA A 20 -23.16 -17.43 50.77
C ALA A 20 -22.20 -17.10 49.61
N PRO A 21 -22.63 -17.24 48.34
CA PRO A 21 -21.78 -16.91 47.19
C PRO A 21 -21.57 -15.40 47.11
N GLN A 22 -20.36 -14.93 47.47
CA GLN A 22 -19.92 -13.59 47.08
C GLN A 22 -19.64 -13.56 45.57
N SER A 23 -20.03 -12.44 44.96
CA SER A 23 -19.86 -12.14 43.55
C SER A 23 -18.39 -12.23 43.11
N GLY A 24 -18.05 -13.33 42.43
CA GLY A 24 -16.78 -13.47 41.72
C GLY A 24 -16.76 -12.58 40.48
N ILE A 25 -16.06 -11.45 40.56
CA ILE A 25 -15.80 -10.56 39.43
C ILE A 25 -15.07 -11.35 38.34
N ALA A 26 -15.57 -11.28 37.10
CA ALA A 26 -14.94 -11.93 35.96
C ALA A 26 -13.52 -11.36 35.74
N ALA A 27 -12.54 -12.24 35.55
CA ALA A 27 -11.15 -11.84 35.35
C ALA A 27 -10.99 -11.03 34.06
N GLU A 28 -10.42 -9.83 34.19
CA GLU A 28 -10.11 -8.96 33.05
C GLU A 28 -9.07 -9.59 32.11
N PRO A 29 -9.19 -9.42 30.78
CA PRO A 29 -8.20 -9.90 29.84
C PRO A 29 -6.90 -9.08 29.96
N LYS A 30 -5.76 -9.78 30.05
CA LYS A 30 -4.45 -9.13 30.18
C LYS A 30 -4.04 -8.36 28.92
N GLY A 31 -3.98 -7.03 29.04
CA GLY A 31 -2.89 -6.24 28.46
C GLY A 31 -2.83 -6.12 26.94
N GLY A 32 -3.96 -5.86 26.29
CA GLY A 32 -3.96 -5.15 25.00
C GLY A 32 -4.05 -3.64 25.25
N ASP A 33 -3.33 -2.84 24.47
CA ASP A 33 -3.26 -1.37 24.60
C ASP A 33 -4.56 -0.70 24.12
N SER A 34 -5.63 -0.87 24.91
CA SER A 34 -6.99 -0.41 24.62
C SER A 34 -7.14 1.09 24.82
N SER A 35 -6.48 1.85 23.94
CA SER A 35 -6.76 3.28 23.77
C SER A 35 -8.20 3.46 23.27
N ALA A 36 -9.13 3.68 24.21
CA ALA A 36 -10.49 4.10 23.92
C ALA A 36 -10.48 5.54 23.38
N LEU A 37 -10.03 5.69 22.15
CA LEU A 37 -10.05 6.93 21.39
C LEU A 37 -11.50 7.24 20.99
N ALA A 38 -12.21 7.87 21.92
CA ALA A 38 -13.42 8.64 21.61
C ALA A 38 -13.01 9.84 20.73
N THR A 39 -12.76 9.58 19.45
CA THR A 39 -12.60 10.60 18.42
C THR A 39 -13.95 11.30 18.27
N GLY A 40 -14.03 12.55 18.75
CA GLY A 40 -15.27 13.23 19.17
C GLY A 40 -16.29 13.58 18.09
N GLU A 41 -16.27 12.92 16.94
CA GLU A 41 -17.18 13.11 15.81
C GLU A 41 -18.25 12.01 15.71
N PHE A 42 -17.90 10.74 16.03
CA PHE A 42 -18.81 9.59 15.94
C PHE A 42 -18.76 8.71 17.21
N VAL A 43 -19.92 8.15 17.59
CA VAL A 43 -20.08 7.37 18.83
C VAL A 43 -19.74 5.89 18.60
N GLU A 44 -18.44 5.61 18.53
CA GLU A 44 -17.88 4.29 18.22
C GLU A 44 -16.66 3.95 19.10
N GLN A 45 -16.38 2.66 19.25
CA GLN A 45 -15.21 2.10 19.91
C GLN A 45 -14.25 1.56 18.84
N GLN A 46 -12.95 1.83 18.99
CA GLN A 46 -11.95 1.43 18.01
C GLN A 46 -10.73 0.78 18.69
N SER A 47 -10.08 -0.16 17.99
CA SER A 47 -8.75 -0.66 18.34
C SER A 47 -7.92 -0.95 17.09
N TYR A 48 -6.60 -0.88 17.25
CA TYR A 48 -5.61 -1.29 16.25
C TYR A 48 -4.76 -2.39 16.85
N GLU A 49 -4.52 -3.46 16.10
CA GLU A 49 -3.68 -4.58 16.52
C GLU A 49 -2.70 -4.95 15.41
N SER A 50 -1.43 -5.08 15.78
CA SER A 50 -0.42 -5.77 14.97
C SER A 50 -0.39 -7.23 15.43
N LEU A 51 -0.63 -8.15 14.50
CA LEU A 51 -0.64 -9.58 14.71
C LEU A 51 0.68 -10.19 14.19
N ASP A 52 0.84 -11.50 14.41
CA ASP A 52 1.90 -12.28 13.77
C ASP A 52 1.90 -12.15 12.23
N ASP A 53 2.99 -12.57 11.59
CA ASP A 53 3.15 -12.51 10.13
C ASP A 53 3.03 -11.10 9.50
N LYS A 54 3.17 -10.06 10.33
CA LYS A 54 3.04 -8.64 9.96
C LYS A 54 1.63 -8.27 9.46
N VAL A 55 0.60 -9.03 9.85
CA VAL A 55 -0.80 -8.66 9.59
C VAL A 55 -1.21 -7.55 10.57
N ARG A 56 -1.92 -6.53 10.08
CA ARG A 56 -2.56 -5.53 10.95
C ARG A 56 -4.06 -5.65 10.83
N ILE A 57 -4.77 -5.45 11.94
CA ILE A 57 -6.21 -5.25 11.93
C ILE A 57 -6.61 -3.96 12.62
N HIS A 58 -7.72 -3.40 12.16
CA HIS A 58 -8.45 -2.35 12.86
C HIS A 58 -9.88 -2.81 13.09
N ILE A 59 -10.29 -2.75 14.35
CA ILE A 59 -11.63 -3.12 14.80
C ILE A 59 -12.38 -1.84 15.09
N ASN A 60 -13.52 -1.64 14.43
CA ASN A 60 -14.43 -0.53 14.68
C ASN A 60 -15.79 -1.10 15.06
N SER A 61 -16.24 -0.81 16.28
CA SER A 61 -17.49 -1.28 16.88
C SER A 61 -18.41 -0.12 17.22
N PRO A 62 -19.75 -0.26 17.11
CA PRO A 62 -20.66 0.72 17.70
C PRO A 62 -20.48 0.73 19.21
N ALA A 63 -20.47 1.92 19.83
CA ALA A 63 -20.32 2.03 21.28
C ALA A 63 -21.38 1.20 22.02
N ALA A 64 -21.05 0.74 23.22
CA ALA A 64 -22.07 0.21 24.12
C ALA A 64 -23.02 1.37 24.49
N LYS A 65 -24.26 1.34 24.00
CA LYS A 65 -25.31 2.19 24.57
C LYS A 65 -25.45 1.79 26.04
N GLY A 66 -25.45 2.78 26.93
CA GLY A 66 -25.77 2.57 28.35
C GLY A 66 -27.09 1.81 28.47
N GLU A 67 -27.16 0.94 29.49
CA GLU A 67 -28.17 -0.11 29.61
C GLU A 67 -29.62 0.40 29.44
N ALA A 68 -30.33 -0.11 28.43
CA ALA A 68 -31.72 -0.60 28.54
C ALA A 68 -32.32 -1.02 27.17
N ASN A 69 -33.02 -2.16 27.19
CA ASN A 69 -34.15 -2.48 26.30
C ASN A 69 -33.92 -2.55 24.77
N ALA A 70 -33.07 -3.50 24.36
CA ALA A 70 -33.43 -4.41 23.27
C ALA A 70 -32.85 -5.81 23.57
N LYS A 71 -33.53 -6.88 23.13
CA LYS A 71 -32.96 -8.23 23.16
C LYS A 71 -31.63 -8.22 22.40
N ASN A 72 -30.61 -8.88 22.96
CA ASN A 72 -29.22 -8.91 22.49
C ASN A 72 -29.16 -8.92 20.94
N PRO A 73 -28.85 -7.77 20.29
CA PRO A 73 -29.02 -7.64 18.84
C PRO A 73 -28.05 -8.57 18.10
N PRO A 74 -28.45 -9.14 16.94
CA PRO A 74 -27.59 -10.02 16.15
C PRO A 74 -26.23 -9.38 15.92
N LYS A 75 -25.17 -10.12 16.24
CA LYS A 75 -23.79 -9.65 16.11
C LYS A 75 -23.24 -10.05 14.76
N ARG A 76 -22.88 -9.05 13.95
CA ARG A 76 -22.25 -9.24 12.64
C ARG A 76 -20.83 -8.70 12.66
N VAL A 77 -19.88 -9.54 12.28
CA VAL A 77 -18.48 -9.14 12.03
C VAL A 77 -18.30 -9.04 10.52
N MET A 78 -18.14 -7.82 10.02
CA MET A 78 -17.77 -7.56 8.63
C MET A 78 -16.25 -7.51 8.54
N ILE A 79 -15.65 -8.60 8.07
CA ILE A 79 -14.22 -8.66 7.80
C ILE A 79 -14.00 -8.08 6.40
N TYR A 80 -13.31 -6.94 6.34
CA TYR A 80 -12.96 -6.24 5.10
C TYR A 80 -11.46 -6.42 4.82
N ALA A 81 -11.14 -7.33 3.89
CA ALA A 81 -9.77 -7.52 3.43
C ALA A 81 -9.37 -6.41 2.44
N LEU A 82 -8.24 -5.77 2.73
CA LEU A 82 -7.79 -4.57 2.01
C LEU A 82 -7.33 -4.83 0.56
N PRO A 83 -7.46 -3.82 -0.33
CA PRO A 83 -6.86 -3.87 -1.66
C PRO A 83 -5.33 -3.77 -1.60
N ASN A 84 -4.68 -4.15 -2.70
CA ASN A 84 -3.22 -4.09 -2.80
C ASN A 84 -2.74 -2.63 -2.75
N GLY A 85 -1.73 -2.35 -1.94
CA GLY A 85 -1.06 -1.04 -1.85
C GLY A 85 -1.71 -0.03 -0.90
N ASN A 86 -2.86 -0.33 -0.28
CA ASN A 86 -3.49 0.54 0.72
C ASN A 86 -3.19 0.08 2.14
N THR A 87 -3.05 1.04 3.07
CA THR A 87 -3.12 0.80 4.51
C THR A 87 -4.57 0.83 5.02
N ILE A 88 -4.76 0.39 6.27
CA ILE A 88 -5.99 0.54 7.05
C ILE A 88 -6.47 1.99 7.03
N GLU A 89 -5.60 2.94 7.33
CA GLU A 89 -5.96 4.36 7.49
C GLU A 89 -6.49 4.94 6.17
N GLN A 90 -5.82 4.65 5.06
CA GLN A 90 -6.29 5.00 3.71
C GLN A 90 -7.62 4.32 3.38
N THR A 91 -7.80 3.05 3.75
CA THR A 91 -9.02 2.29 3.44
C THR A 91 -10.24 2.73 4.26
N LEU A 92 -10.04 3.02 5.54
CA LEU A 92 -11.07 3.58 6.43
C LEU A 92 -11.53 4.94 5.89
N GLY A 93 -10.58 5.75 5.43
CA GLY A 93 -10.78 7.00 4.71
C GLY A 93 -11.25 8.16 5.59
N CYS A 94 -11.03 9.37 5.09
CA CYS A 94 -11.46 10.61 5.71
C CYS A 94 -11.51 11.73 4.67
N LYS A 95 -12.02 12.89 5.08
CA LYS A 95 -12.19 14.06 4.23
C LYS A 95 -10.83 14.57 3.74
N MET A 96 -10.75 14.87 2.45
CA MET A 96 -9.54 15.43 1.87
C MET A 96 -9.21 16.80 2.47
N THR A 97 -8.05 16.88 3.10
CA THR A 97 -7.38 18.13 3.47
C THR A 97 -6.18 18.36 2.55
N GLN A 98 -5.64 19.58 2.50
CA GLN A 98 -4.57 19.93 1.55
C GLN A 98 -3.35 19.02 1.72
N GLY A 99 -3.07 18.22 0.68
CA GLY A 99 -1.98 17.25 0.67
C GLY A 99 -2.15 16.10 1.67
N LEU A 100 -3.38 15.72 2.00
CA LEU A 100 -3.64 14.33 2.38
C LEU A 100 -3.40 13.45 1.15
N ASP A 101 -2.94 12.21 1.36
CA ASP A 101 -2.76 11.27 0.25
C ASP A 101 -4.14 10.87 -0.33
N TRP A 102 -4.24 10.82 -1.65
CA TRP A 102 -5.53 10.61 -2.33
C TRP A 102 -6.20 9.26 -1.99
N HIS A 103 -5.45 8.24 -1.56
CA HIS A 103 -6.05 6.95 -1.20
C HIS A 103 -6.96 7.05 0.04
N TYR A 104 -6.89 8.12 0.84
CA TYR A 104 -7.85 8.37 1.91
C TYR A 104 -9.27 8.70 1.41
N ASP A 105 -9.44 9.06 0.13
CA ASP A 105 -10.72 9.47 -0.45
C ASP A 105 -11.35 8.43 -1.40
N ILE A 106 -10.78 7.22 -1.51
CA ILE A 106 -11.20 6.27 -2.59
C ILE A 106 -12.04 5.07 -2.15
N GLN A 107 -12.24 4.86 -0.85
CA GLN A 107 -13.08 3.76 -0.34
C GLN A 107 -13.97 4.17 0.83
N HIS A 108 -13.47 4.92 1.81
CA HIS A 108 -14.23 5.35 2.99
C HIS A 108 -14.96 4.20 3.71
N VAL A 109 -14.31 3.06 3.92
CA VAL A 109 -14.93 1.88 4.52
C VAL A 109 -15.54 2.19 5.89
N ALA A 110 -14.96 3.14 6.65
CA ALA A 110 -15.52 3.60 7.91
C ALA A 110 -16.85 4.37 7.71
N ALA A 111 -16.92 5.32 6.77
CA ALA A 111 -18.14 6.08 6.49
C ALA A 111 -19.26 5.17 5.95
N GLN A 112 -18.93 4.27 5.00
CA GLN A 112 -19.88 3.27 4.49
C GLN A 112 -20.39 2.34 5.60
N THR A 113 -19.54 1.96 6.56
CA THR A 113 -19.94 1.17 7.75
C THR A 113 -20.87 1.96 8.69
N ARG A 114 -20.63 3.27 8.89
CA ARG A 114 -21.49 4.13 9.73
C ARG A 114 -22.89 4.28 9.10
N LEU A 115 -22.98 4.52 7.79
CA LEU A 115 -24.25 4.52 7.06
C LEU A 115 -24.98 3.16 7.17
N LEU A 116 -24.27 2.03 7.04
CA LEU A 116 -24.85 0.69 7.22
C LEU A 116 -25.45 0.47 8.62
N ARG A 117 -24.84 1.04 9.68
CA ARG A 117 -25.39 1.00 11.04
C ARG A 117 -26.63 1.89 11.21
N GLU A 118 -26.68 3.01 10.50
CA GLU A 118 -27.82 3.93 10.58
C GLU A 118 -29.08 3.35 9.93
N ILE A 119 -28.95 2.72 8.76
CA ILE A 119 -30.07 2.07 8.06
C ILE A 119 -30.45 0.70 8.64
N ASN A 120 -29.57 0.06 9.43
CA ASN A 120 -29.85 -1.19 10.12
C ASN A 120 -29.46 -1.16 11.62
N PRO A 121 -30.13 -0.31 12.44
CA PRO A 121 -29.78 -0.13 13.85
C PRO A 121 -30.14 -1.35 14.73
N ALA A 122 -30.86 -2.33 14.18
CA ALA A 122 -31.21 -3.58 14.84
C ALA A 122 -30.05 -4.60 14.84
N GLU A 123 -29.03 -4.43 14.00
CA GLU A 123 -27.88 -5.33 13.91
C GLU A 123 -26.62 -4.67 14.49
N ARG A 124 -25.90 -5.39 15.37
CA ARG A 124 -24.62 -4.93 15.92
C ARG A 124 -23.51 -5.22 14.92
N LEU A 125 -23.37 -4.36 13.91
CA LEU A 125 -22.34 -4.43 12.87
C LEU A 125 -20.97 -3.92 13.38
N VAL A 126 -20.03 -4.84 13.57
CA VAL A 126 -18.60 -4.57 13.81
C VAL A 126 -17.83 -4.67 12.49
N LEU A 127 -16.96 -3.71 12.22
CA LEU A 127 -16.01 -3.75 11.12
C LEU A 127 -14.65 -4.28 11.63
N VAL A 128 -14.04 -5.19 10.87
CA VAL A 128 -12.65 -5.60 11.02
C VAL A 128 -11.94 -5.37 9.69
N CYS A 129 -11.18 -4.28 9.56
CA CYS A 129 -10.32 -4.04 8.41
C CYS A 129 -9.03 -4.85 8.56
N ALA A 130 -8.67 -5.64 7.54
CA ALA A 130 -7.54 -6.58 7.59
C ALA A 130 -6.49 -6.27 6.51
N GLU A 131 -5.30 -5.86 6.96
CA GLU A 131 -4.15 -5.47 6.15
C GLU A 131 -3.08 -6.55 6.16
N ALA A 132 -2.67 -7.00 4.97
CA ALA A 132 -1.56 -7.92 4.80
C ALA A 132 -0.22 -7.23 5.05
N GLY A 133 0.70 -7.94 5.70
CA GLY A 133 2.10 -7.52 5.74
C GLY A 133 2.67 -7.41 4.32
N GLY A 134 3.19 -6.22 3.97
CA GLY A 134 3.60 -5.89 2.59
C GLY A 134 2.47 -5.40 1.68
N LEU A 135 1.30 -5.06 2.24
CA LEU A 135 0.15 -4.46 1.56
C LEU A 135 -0.37 -5.28 0.36
N SER A 136 -0.25 -6.60 0.40
CA SER A 136 -0.72 -7.50 -0.67
C SER A 136 -1.14 -8.86 -0.10
N TRP A 137 -2.45 -9.10 0.00
CA TRP A 137 -2.99 -10.42 0.36
C TRP A 137 -2.64 -11.53 -0.65
N PRO A 138 -2.53 -11.29 -1.97
CA PRO A 138 -2.01 -12.28 -2.92
C PRO A 138 -0.57 -12.68 -2.60
N THR A 139 0.32 -11.70 -2.39
CA THR A 139 1.74 -11.97 -2.08
C THR A 139 1.89 -12.64 -0.72
N TRP A 140 1.22 -12.11 0.31
CA TRP A 140 1.29 -12.63 1.68
C TRP A 140 0.83 -14.10 1.78
N ARG A 141 -0.24 -14.45 1.06
CA ARG A 141 -0.78 -15.81 0.98
C ARG A 141 0.11 -16.73 0.15
N GLY A 142 0.55 -16.28 -1.03
CA GLY A 142 1.37 -17.06 -1.96
C GLY A 142 2.80 -17.30 -1.47
N SER A 143 3.35 -16.42 -0.62
CA SER A 143 4.70 -16.57 -0.06
C SER A 143 4.78 -17.56 1.11
N ARG A 144 3.70 -18.29 1.43
CA ARG A 144 3.60 -19.16 2.61
C ARG A 144 2.93 -20.50 2.25
N PRO A 145 3.56 -21.66 2.52
CA PRO A 145 2.93 -22.97 2.31
C PRO A 145 1.63 -23.17 3.11
N ASP A 146 1.50 -22.52 4.27
CA ASP A 146 0.34 -22.60 5.16
C ASP A 146 -0.59 -21.37 5.09
N GLY A 147 -0.45 -20.53 4.05
CA GLY A 147 -1.16 -19.25 3.93
C GLY A 147 -2.69 -19.37 4.02
N ASN A 148 -3.29 -20.39 3.39
CA ASN A 148 -4.73 -20.68 3.50
C ASN A 148 -5.14 -20.99 4.95
N ALA A 149 -4.43 -21.91 5.61
CA ALA A 149 -4.71 -22.32 6.99
C ALA A 149 -4.58 -21.15 7.98
N ARG A 150 -3.59 -20.26 7.80
CA ARG A 150 -3.46 -19.04 8.62
C ARG A 150 -4.64 -18.08 8.41
N ILE A 151 -5.08 -17.87 7.17
CA ILE A 151 -6.23 -17.02 6.86
C ILE A 151 -7.53 -17.59 7.48
N GLY A 152 -7.75 -18.90 7.41
CA GLY A 152 -8.87 -19.56 8.09
C GLY A 152 -8.81 -19.44 9.61
N LYS A 153 -7.60 -19.51 10.19
CA LYS A 153 -7.39 -19.28 11.62
C LYS A 153 -7.74 -17.84 12.02
N PHE A 154 -7.26 -16.85 11.27
CA PHE A 154 -7.57 -15.43 11.51
C PHE A 154 -9.06 -15.13 11.48
N LEU A 155 -9.80 -15.68 10.51
CA LEU A 155 -11.27 -15.58 10.45
C LEU A 155 -11.92 -15.99 11.78
N GLU A 156 -11.61 -17.17 12.29
CA GLU A 156 -12.24 -17.69 13.51
C GLU A 156 -11.74 -16.98 14.78
N GLU A 157 -10.46 -16.61 14.86
CA GLU A 157 -9.94 -15.79 15.96
C GLU A 157 -10.57 -14.39 16.01
N TRP A 158 -10.82 -13.75 14.86
CA TRP A 158 -11.45 -12.43 14.83
C TRP A 158 -12.95 -12.51 15.09
N ARG A 159 -13.62 -13.55 14.59
CA ARG A 159 -15.05 -13.79 14.83
C ARG A 159 -15.37 -14.07 16.30
N THR A 160 -14.66 -15.03 16.90
CA THR A 160 -14.99 -15.57 18.23
C THR A 160 -14.88 -14.55 19.35
N ARG A 161 -14.05 -13.50 19.18
CA ARG A 161 -13.99 -12.31 20.06
C ARG A 161 -15.36 -11.65 20.31
N PHE A 162 -16.29 -11.75 19.36
CA PHE A 162 -17.62 -11.13 19.46
C PHE A 162 -18.71 -12.10 19.94
N GLY A 163 -18.42 -13.39 20.02
CA GLY A 163 -19.34 -14.45 20.47
C GLY A 163 -19.32 -15.66 19.54
N ALA A 164 -19.59 -16.85 20.10
CA ALA A 164 -19.65 -18.09 19.31
C ALA A 164 -20.78 -18.10 18.27
N ASP A 165 -21.82 -17.28 18.50
CA ASP A 165 -22.99 -17.06 17.65
C ASP A 165 -22.81 -15.94 16.61
N ALA A 166 -21.70 -15.18 16.66
CA ALA A 166 -21.47 -14.07 15.75
C ALA A 166 -21.39 -14.52 14.28
N LYS A 167 -22.20 -13.89 13.44
CA LYS A 167 -22.23 -14.09 11.98
C LYS A 167 -21.14 -13.27 11.31
N VAL A 168 -20.64 -13.76 10.19
CA VAL A 168 -19.57 -13.11 9.42
C VAL A 168 -20.05 -12.71 8.04
N THR A 169 -19.90 -11.42 7.73
CA THR A 169 -19.75 -11.00 6.34
C THR A 169 -18.27 -11.06 5.99
N LEU A 170 -17.92 -11.87 5.01
CA LEU A 170 -16.59 -11.91 4.42
C LEU A 170 -16.57 -11.04 3.16
N THR A 171 -15.82 -9.94 3.18
CA THR A 171 -15.76 -8.98 2.08
C THR A 171 -14.34 -8.46 1.86
N GLY A 172 -14.10 -7.86 0.70
CA GLY A 172 -12.81 -7.29 0.37
C GLY A 172 -12.78 -6.72 -1.03
N HIS A 173 -11.82 -5.84 -1.26
CA HIS A 173 -11.62 -5.15 -2.54
C HIS A 173 -10.28 -5.56 -3.16
N SER A 174 -10.23 -5.74 -4.49
CA SER A 174 -8.99 -6.01 -5.22
C SER A 174 -8.19 -7.17 -4.61
N GLY A 175 -6.94 -6.92 -4.20
CA GLY A 175 -6.08 -7.78 -3.40
C GLY A 175 -6.77 -8.60 -2.31
N GLY A 176 -7.73 -7.99 -1.59
CA GLY A 176 -8.49 -8.60 -0.52
C GLY A 176 -9.26 -9.86 -0.94
N GLY A 177 -9.54 -10.02 -2.24
CA GLY A 177 -10.07 -11.27 -2.81
C GLY A 177 -9.20 -12.49 -2.51
N SER A 178 -7.87 -12.32 -2.45
CA SER A 178 -6.95 -13.40 -2.06
C SER A 178 -7.21 -13.90 -0.63
N PHE A 179 -7.60 -13.02 0.30
CA PHE A 179 -8.03 -13.40 1.65
C PHE A 179 -9.35 -14.17 1.60
N ILE A 180 -10.33 -13.71 0.82
CA ILE A 180 -11.63 -14.39 0.64
C ILE A 180 -11.43 -15.82 0.13
N PHE A 181 -10.65 -16.00 -0.94
CA PHE A 181 -10.33 -17.34 -1.46
C PHE A 181 -9.42 -18.14 -0.51
N GLY A 182 -8.57 -17.48 0.26
CA GLY A 182 -7.79 -18.11 1.34
C GLY A 182 -8.68 -18.75 2.40
N VAL A 183 -9.78 -18.10 2.79
CA VAL A 183 -10.82 -18.67 3.66
C VAL A 183 -11.52 -19.86 2.98
N ILE A 184 -11.97 -19.70 1.74
CA ILE A 184 -12.68 -20.76 0.98
C ILE A 184 -11.82 -22.02 0.80
N GLU A 185 -10.50 -21.87 0.76
CA GLU A 185 -9.55 -22.97 0.64
C GLU A 185 -8.91 -23.42 1.96
N ALA A 186 -9.20 -22.77 3.10
CA ALA A 186 -8.65 -23.13 4.41
C ALA A 186 -9.25 -24.42 4.98
N ALA A 187 -10.47 -24.75 4.60
CA ALA A 187 -11.23 -25.92 5.05
C ALA A 187 -11.93 -26.59 3.86
N GLU A 188 -12.48 -27.80 4.05
CA GLU A 188 -13.22 -28.52 3.00
C GLU A 188 -14.49 -27.76 2.58
N ASP A 189 -15.27 -27.30 3.57
CA ASP A 189 -16.46 -26.46 3.40
C ASP A 189 -16.24 -25.04 3.94
N ILE A 190 -16.99 -24.08 3.39
CA ILE A 190 -16.98 -22.70 3.86
C ILE A 190 -17.70 -22.64 5.22
N PRO A 191 -17.09 -22.05 6.27
CA PRO A 191 -17.67 -22.00 7.61
C PRO A 191 -19.11 -21.48 7.65
N ALA A 192 -20.00 -22.20 8.35
CA ALA A 192 -21.42 -21.85 8.48
C ALA A 192 -21.69 -20.55 9.27
N SER A 193 -20.64 -20.03 9.93
CA SER A 193 -20.59 -18.70 10.52
C SER A 193 -20.68 -17.58 9.47
N ILE A 194 -20.20 -17.82 8.24
CA ILE A 194 -20.30 -16.89 7.12
C ILE A 194 -21.69 -16.99 6.49
N ASP A 195 -22.41 -15.88 6.46
CA ASP A 195 -23.73 -15.75 5.82
C ASP A 195 -23.71 -14.80 4.60
N ARG A 196 -22.67 -13.98 4.43
CA ARG A 196 -22.48 -13.15 3.23
C ARG A 196 -21.04 -13.19 2.75
N ILE A 197 -20.86 -13.45 1.46
CA ILE A 197 -19.58 -13.28 0.74
C ILE A 197 -19.79 -12.16 -0.28
N ALA A 198 -19.01 -11.08 -0.17
CA ALA A 198 -19.08 -9.92 -1.05
C ALA A 198 -17.71 -9.60 -1.66
N MET A 199 -17.56 -9.82 -2.96
CA MET A 199 -16.31 -9.53 -3.69
C MET A 199 -16.45 -8.20 -4.42
N LEU A 200 -15.68 -7.19 -4.00
CA LEU A 200 -15.70 -5.85 -4.61
C LEU A 200 -14.54 -5.73 -5.59
N ASP A 201 -14.76 -6.01 -6.87
CA ASP A 201 -13.70 -6.07 -7.88
C ASP A 201 -12.51 -6.97 -7.46
N ALA A 202 -12.85 -8.10 -6.83
CA ALA A 202 -11.92 -8.94 -6.06
C ALA A 202 -11.96 -10.43 -6.43
N ASN A 203 -12.77 -10.81 -7.43
CA ASN A 203 -13.00 -12.23 -7.76
C ASN A 203 -11.97 -12.85 -8.71
N TYR A 204 -10.93 -12.12 -9.12
CA TYR A 204 -10.01 -12.54 -10.19
C TYR A 204 -9.23 -13.84 -9.92
N ALA A 205 -9.11 -14.25 -8.65
CA ALA A 205 -8.49 -15.51 -8.25
C ALA A 205 -9.45 -16.72 -8.26
N PHE A 206 -10.69 -16.57 -8.76
CA PHE A 206 -11.65 -17.67 -8.88
C PHE A 206 -11.17 -18.78 -9.83
N ASP A 207 -11.23 -20.01 -9.33
CA ASP A 207 -10.94 -21.27 -10.00
C ASP A 207 -12.15 -22.20 -9.83
N GLY A 208 -12.88 -22.45 -10.93
CA GLY A 208 -14.12 -23.23 -10.91
C GLY A 208 -13.93 -24.65 -10.34
N ALA A 209 -12.78 -25.28 -10.60
CA ALA A 209 -12.49 -26.64 -10.12
C ALA A 209 -12.25 -26.69 -8.60
N LYS A 210 -11.85 -25.57 -7.98
CA LYS A 210 -11.57 -25.47 -6.53
C LYS A 210 -12.72 -24.87 -5.74
N HIS A 211 -13.44 -23.92 -6.32
CA HIS A 211 -14.33 -23.02 -5.58
C HIS A 211 -15.82 -23.23 -5.86
N ALA A 212 -16.21 -23.63 -7.08
CA ALA A 212 -17.63 -23.62 -7.48
C ALA A 212 -18.49 -24.52 -6.59
N ALA A 213 -18.15 -25.82 -6.51
CA ALA A 213 -18.88 -26.78 -5.69
C ALA A 213 -18.93 -26.42 -4.19
N LYS A 214 -17.90 -25.74 -3.65
CA LYS A 214 -17.90 -25.26 -2.26
C LYS A 214 -18.88 -24.10 -2.06
N LEU A 215 -18.92 -23.16 -3.00
CA LEU A 215 -19.82 -22.02 -2.98
C LEU A 215 -21.28 -22.45 -3.15
N VAL A 216 -21.55 -23.45 -4.00
CA VAL A 216 -22.88 -24.07 -4.16
C VAL A 216 -23.32 -24.75 -2.86
N ARG A 217 -22.53 -25.69 -2.30
CA ARG A 217 -22.85 -26.33 -1.00
C ARG A 217 -23.05 -25.33 0.12
N TRP A 218 -22.27 -24.25 0.13
CA TRP A 218 -22.45 -23.16 1.07
C TRP A 218 -23.79 -22.45 0.85
N LEU A 219 -24.15 -22.05 -0.38
CA LEU A 219 -25.45 -21.45 -0.68
C LEU A 219 -26.64 -22.36 -0.32
N ASP A 220 -26.53 -23.66 -0.53
CA ASP A 220 -27.61 -24.62 -0.23
C ASP A 220 -27.80 -24.84 1.28
N GLY A 221 -26.73 -24.76 2.07
CA GLY A 221 -26.77 -25.03 3.50
C GLY A 221 -27.53 -24.00 4.36
N ASP A 222 -27.91 -22.82 3.83
CA ASP A 222 -28.76 -21.86 4.52
C ASP A 222 -29.40 -20.85 3.54
N ALA A 223 -30.74 -20.72 3.56
CA ALA A 223 -31.49 -19.79 2.70
C ALA A 223 -31.18 -18.30 2.98
N SER A 224 -30.57 -17.97 4.12
CA SER A 224 -30.08 -16.61 4.43
C SER A 224 -28.76 -16.25 3.74
N ARG A 225 -28.03 -17.22 3.18
CA ARG A 225 -26.71 -16.98 2.57
C ARG A 225 -26.80 -16.13 1.30
N ARG A 226 -25.81 -15.26 1.09
CA ARG A 226 -25.72 -14.32 -0.04
C ARG A 226 -24.33 -14.28 -0.68
N LEU A 227 -24.23 -14.56 -1.97
CA LEU A 227 -23.01 -14.35 -2.76
C LEU A 227 -23.19 -13.13 -3.66
N ILE A 228 -22.37 -12.09 -3.42
CA ILE A 228 -22.41 -10.84 -4.15
C ILE A 228 -21.05 -10.60 -4.82
N VAL A 229 -21.07 -10.20 -6.09
CA VAL A 229 -19.88 -9.77 -6.82
C VAL A 229 -20.17 -8.46 -7.54
N LEU A 230 -19.35 -7.44 -7.28
CA LEU A 230 -19.35 -6.21 -8.06
C LEU A 230 -18.09 -6.22 -8.93
N ALA A 231 -18.22 -5.90 -10.22
CA ALA A 231 -17.12 -5.83 -11.17
C ALA A 231 -17.41 -4.78 -12.26
N TYR A 232 -16.45 -4.58 -13.15
CA TYR A 232 -16.61 -3.77 -14.36
C TYR A 232 -15.85 -4.39 -15.53
N ASP A 233 -16.16 -3.99 -16.76
CA ASP A 233 -15.41 -4.43 -17.93
C ASP A 233 -14.01 -3.81 -17.93
N ASP A 234 -13.06 -4.62 -17.48
CA ASP A 234 -11.64 -4.28 -17.35
C ASP A 234 -10.79 -4.78 -18.52
N ARG A 235 -11.41 -5.49 -19.48
CA ARG A 235 -10.72 -6.23 -20.56
C ARG A 235 -9.91 -5.36 -21.51
N ASN A 236 -10.37 -4.11 -21.70
CA ASN A 236 -9.86 -3.15 -22.69
C ASN A 236 -9.31 -1.87 -22.05
N ILE A 237 -9.14 -1.83 -20.73
CA ILE A 237 -8.50 -0.68 -20.06
C ILE A 237 -7.05 -0.62 -20.50
N GLU A 238 -6.63 0.54 -20.98
CA GLU A 238 -5.24 0.83 -21.29
C GLU A 238 -4.69 1.93 -20.40
N LEU A 239 -3.47 1.72 -19.89
CA LEU A 239 -2.68 2.74 -19.22
C LEU A 239 -1.45 2.99 -20.08
N ASN A 240 -1.36 4.20 -20.65
CA ASN A 240 -0.32 4.59 -21.61
C ASN A 240 -0.24 3.65 -22.84
N GLY A 241 -1.39 3.30 -23.43
CA GLY A 241 -1.47 2.45 -24.63
C GLY A 241 -1.09 0.97 -24.42
N LYS A 242 -0.94 0.53 -23.17
CA LYS A 242 -0.77 -0.88 -22.81
C LYS A 242 -1.98 -1.35 -22.01
N ARG A 243 -2.53 -2.52 -22.35
CA ARG A 243 -3.61 -3.13 -21.56
C ARG A 243 -3.17 -3.35 -20.12
N VAL A 244 -4.02 -2.92 -19.18
CA VAL A 244 -3.82 -3.11 -17.73
C VAL A 244 -4.03 -4.58 -17.36
N VAL A 245 -4.91 -5.26 -18.09
CA VAL A 245 -5.35 -6.63 -17.83
C VAL A 245 -4.92 -7.55 -18.97
N GLY A 246 -4.36 -8.72 -18.62
CA GLY A 246 -3.98 -9.76 -19.58
C GLY A 246 -5.19 -10.40 -20.31
N PRO A 247 -4.94 -11.25 -21.33
CA PRO A 247 -5.99 -11.84 -22.15
C PRO A 247 -6.99 -12.70 -21.36
N ASP A 248 -6.56 -13.36 -20.28
CA ASP A 248 -7.38 -14.24 -19.43
C ASP A 248 -7.66 -13.67 -18.03
N GLY A 249 -7.02 -12.54 -17.72
CA GLY A 249 -7.12 -11.86 -16.43
C GLY A 249 -8.36 -10.99 -16.31
N GLY A 250 -8.48 -10.38 -15.14
CA GLY A 250 -9.49 -9.36 -14.84
C GLY A 250 -10.72 -9.90 -14.12
N THR A 251 -11.42 -8.99 -13.46
CA THR A 251 -12.64 -9.28 -12.69
C THR A 251 -13.84 -9.49 -13.60
N PHE A 252 -13.86 -8.87 -14.79
CA PHE A 252 -14.88 -9.15 -15.81
C PHE A 252 -14.85 -10.63 -16.22
N ARG A 253 -13.68 -11.13 -16.62
CA ARG A 253 -13.55 -12.52 -17.07
C ARG A 253 -13.73 -13.51 -15.94
N ALA A 254 -13.25 -13.19 -14.73
CA ALA A 254 -13.51 -14.02 -13.56
C ALA A 254 -15.00 -14.07 -13.21
N THR A 255 -15.74 -12.96 -13.37
CA THR A 255 -17.20 -12.92 -13.20
C THR A 255 -17.89 -13.84 -14.20
N GLN A 256 -17.50 -13.80 -15.48
CA GLN A 256 -18.00 -14.74 -16.48
C GLN A 256 -17.70 -16.20 -16.10
N ARG A 257 -16.46 -16.51 -15.68
CA ARG A 257 -16.09 -17.86 -15.21
C ARG A 257 -16.93 -18.32 -14.02
N MET A 258 -17.24 -17.44 -13.06
CA MET A 258 -18.11 -17.76 -11.92
C MET A 258 -19.55 -18.05 -12.37
N ILE A 259 -20.12 -17.22 -13.24
CA ILE A 259 -21.48 -17.39 -13.76
C ILE A 259 -21.60 -18.72 -14.52
N GLU A 260 -20.68 -19.00 -15.46
CA GLU A 260 -20.69 -20.28 -16.20
C GLU A 260 -20.50 -21.50 -15.27
N ALA A 261 -19.70 -21.37 -14.21
CA ALA A 261 -19.48 -22.45 -13.25
C ALA A 261 -20.68 -22.72 -12.33
N PHE A 262 -21.66 -21.81 -12.23
CA PHE A 262 -22.87 -22.00 -11.41
C PHE A 262 -24.12 -22.39 -12.21
N LYS A 263 -24.14 -22.14 -13.53
CA LYS A 263 -25.26 -22.55 -14.41
C LYS A 263 -25.68 -24.03 -14.32
N PRO A 264 -24.78 -25.00 -14.07
CA PRO A 264 -25.18 -26.41 -13.91
C PRO A 264 -26.04 -26.66 -12.67
N ASP A 265 -25.83 -25.88 -11.60
CA ASP A 265 -26.48 -26.09 -10.30
C ASP A 265 -27.77 -25.29 -10.15
N PHE A 266 -27.85 -24.08 -10.72
CA PHE A 266 -29.06 -23.26 -10.69
C PHE A 266 -29.16 -22.26 -11.85
N ALA A 267 -30.39 -21.85 -12.17
CA ALA A 267 -30.65 -20.84 -13.17
C ALA A 267 -30.08 -19.47 -12.78
N MET A 268 -29.36 -18.86 -13.73
CA MET A 268 -28.90 -17.47 -13.67
C MET A 268 -29.68 -16.66 -14.72
N THR A 269 -30.35 -15.59 -14.29
CA THR A 269 -31.02 -14.63 -15.16
C THR A 269 -30.13 -13.41 -15.41
N GLU A 270 -30.12 -12.90 -16.63
CA GLU A 270 -29.45 -11.64 -16.99
C GLU A 270 -30.49 -10.52 -17.13
N SER A 271 -30.18 -9.33 -16.63
CA SER A 271 -31.03 -8.14 -16.71
C SER A 271 -30.17 -6.87 -16.70
N GLN A 272 -30.78 -5.71 -16.98
CA GLN A 272 -30.09 -4.42 -16.96
C GLN A 272 -30.61 -3.56 -15.81
N THR A 273 -29.74 -3.26 -14.84
CA THR A 273 -30.08 -2.49 -13.63
C THR A 273 -29.28 -1.18 -13.62
N GLY A 274 -29.90 -0.11 -14.12
CA GLY A 274 -29.21 1.15 -14.34
C GLY A 274 -28.08 0.99 -15.37
N PRO A 275 -26.85 1.48 -15.11
CA PRO A 275 -25.74 1.28 -16.03
C PRO A 275 -25.16 -0.15 -15.99
N PHE A 276 -25.53 -1.00 -15.03
CA PHE A 276 -24.93 -2.31 -14.83
C PHE A 276 -25.72 -3.44 -15.51
N THR A 277 -25.00 -4.39 -16.11
CA THR A 277 -25.55 -5.71 -16.39
C THR A 277 -25.61 -6.50 -15.08
N GLU A 278 -26.78 -6.97 -14.70
CA GLU A 278 -27.04 -7.71 -13.48
C GLU A 278 -27.32 -9.18 -13.80
N TYR A 279 -26.57 -10.09 -13.16
CA TYR A 279 -26.86 -11.52 -13.17
C TYR A 279 -27.39 -11.96 -11.82
N SER A 280 -28.57 -12.58 -11.79
CA SER A 280 -29.28 -12.96 -10.57
C SER A 280 -29.61 -14.45 -10.56
N GLY A 281 -29.37 -15.13 -9.44
CA GLY A 281 -29.63 -16.56 -9.27
C GLY A 281 -30.13 -16.89 -7.86
N LEU A 282 -30.73 -18.07 -7.71
CA LEU A 282 -31.31 -18.56 -6.45
C LEU A 282 -32.22 -17.51 -5.77
N GLU A 283 -33.24 -17.01 -6.47
CA GLU A 283 -34.18 -16.00 -5.93
C GLU A 283 -33.49 -14.71 -5.44
N GLY A 284 -32.41 -14.31 -6.12
CA GLY A 284 -31.62 -13.12 -5.78
C GLY A 284 -30.64 -13.33 -4.62
N ARG A 285 -30.41 -14.57 -4.17
CA ARG A 285 -29.35 -14.90 -3.20
C ARG A 285 -27.95 -14.82 -3.82
N VAL A 286 -27.84 -14.98 -5.12
CA VAL A 286 -26.62 -14.78 -5.90
C VAL A 286 -26.83 -13.57 -6.81
N ARG A 287 -25.99 -12.53 -6.67
CA ARG A 287 -26.09 -11.30 -7.48
C ARG A 287 -24.70 -10.89 -8.00
N PHE A 288 -24.57 -10.72 -9.30
CA PHE A 288 -23.40 -10.10 -9.92
C PHE A 288 -23.83 -8.77 -10.56
N TYR A 289 -23.08 -7.70 -10.34
CA TYR A 289 -23.24 -6.42 -11.03
C TYR A 289 -21.98 -6.10 -11.81
N VAL A 290 -22.11 -5.94 -13.13
CA VAL A 290 -20.98 -5.67 -14.03
C VAL A 290 -21.22 -4.34 -14.74
N HIS A 291 -20.36 -3.34 -14.46
CA HIS A 291 -20.40 -2.07 -15.19
C HIS A 291 -19.76 -2.24 -16.57
N PRO A 292 -20.46 -1.99 -17.70
CA PRO A 292 -19.98 -2.30 -19.05
C PRO A 292 -18.82 -1.42 -19.53
N ASN A 293 -18.49 -0.35 -18.79
CA ASN A 293 -17.32 0.52 -18.98
C ASN A 293 -17.00 0.88 -20.46
N PRO A 294 -17.97 1.41 -21.25
CA PRO A 294 -17.78 1.60 -22.69
C PRO A 294 -16.72 2.67 -23.06
N GLN A 295 -16.21 3.42 -22.07
CA GLN A 295 -15.09 4.36 -22.24
C GLN A 295 -13.73 3.79 -21.75
N ASN A 296 -13.64 2.50 -21.43
CA ASN A 296 -12.41 1.80 -20.99
C ASN A 296 -11.67 2.50 -19.84
N LYS A 297 -12.41 3.14 -18.92
CA LYS A 297 -11.84 3.86 -17.77
C LYS A 297 -11.36 2.88 -16.69
N ILE A 298 -10.42 3.32 -15.86
CA ILE A 298 -10.12 2.63 -14.60
C ILE A 298 -11.23 2.97 -13.61
N LEU A 299 -12.11 2.01 -13.30
CA LEU A 299 -13.20 2.18 -12.32
C LEU A 299 -12.94 1.43 -11.01
N HIS A 300 -11.77 0.78 -10.88
CA HIS A 300 -11.37 -0.11 -9.79
C HIS A 300 -11.82 0.37 -8.41
N THR A 301 -11.40 1.57 -8.01
CA THR A 301 -11.72 2.16 -6.70
C THR A 301 -13.04 2.93 -6.71
N THR A 302 -13.39 3.56 -7.84
CA THR A 302 -14.67 4.25 -8.07
C THR A 302 -15.87 3.34 -7.85
N LEU A 303 -15.78 2.05 -8.20
CA LEU A 303 -16.83 1.06 -7.95
C LEU A 303 -17.13 0.90 -6.44
N VAL A 304 -16.12 1.07 -5.59
CA VAL A 304 -16.20 0.86 -4.14
C VAL A 304 -16.55 2.13 -3.39
N GLY A 305 -15.80 3.22 -3.64
CA GLY A 305 -16.06 4.53 -3.05
C GLY A 305 -17.20 5.25 -3.76
N ASP A 306 -16.87 5.93 -4.86
CA ASP A 306 -17.76 6.85 -5.58
C ASP A 306 -19.14 6.27 -5.93
N MET A 307 -19.23 4.99 -6.26
CA MET A 307 -20.46 4.30 -6.64
C MET A 307 -21.20 3.62 -5.46
N ASN A 308 -20.68 3.69 -4.23
CA ASN A 308 -21.23 3.06 -3.02
C ASN A 308 -21.18 1.52 -2.98
N GLY A 309 -20.12 0.92 -3.53
CA GLY A 309 -20.04 -0.54 -3.72
C GLY A 309 -20.12 -1.36 -2.43
N LEU A 310 -19.53 -0.89 -1.32
CA LEU A 310 -19.64 -1.63 -0.06
C LEU A 310 -21.08 -1.58 0.50
N VAL A 311 -21.69 -0.39 0.61
CA VAL A 311 -23.08 -0.26 1.10
C VAL A 311 -24.05 -1.07 0.23
N HIS A 312 -23.86 -1.05 -1.09
CA HIS A 312 -24.65 -1.87 -2.01
C HIS A 312 -24.48 -3.38 -1.73
N ALA A 313 -23.25 -3.88 -1.72
CA ALA A 313 -23.01 -5.30 -1.52
C ALA A 313 -23.46 -5.84 -0.15
N GLN A 314 -23.52 -5.00 0.88
CA GLN A 314 -24.04 -5.38 2.19
C GLN A 314 -25.58 -5.37 2.27
N THR A 315 -26.26 -4.50 1.53
CA THR A 315 -27.73 -4.35 1.59
C THR A 315 -28.49 -5.20 0.56
N LEU A 316 -27.84 -5.66 -0.51
CA LEU A 316 -28.45 -6.57 -1.49
C LEU A 316 -29.03 -7.83 -0.82
N GLY A 317 -30.30 -8.12 -1.07
CA GLY A 317 -31.04 -9.23 -0.48
C GLY A 317 -31.40 -9.08 0.99
N THR A 318 -31.40 -7.85 1.54
CA THR A 318 -31.90 -7.51 2.89
C THR A 318 -33.05 -6.49 2.81
N PRO A 319 -33.83 -6.27 3.90
CA PRO A 319 -34.85 -5.23 3.93
C PRO A 319 -34.34 -3.81 3.63
N GLN A 320 -33.03 -3.56 3.77
CA GLN A 320 -32.36 -2.27 3.53
C GLN A 320 -31.91 -2.06 2.07
N GLU A 321 -32.16 -3.01 1.16
CA GLU A 321 -31.88 -2.83 -0.28
C GLU A 321 -32.58 -1.55 -0.79
N GLY A 322 -31.79 -0.57 -1.24
CA GLY A 322 -32.29 0.72 -1.74
C GLY A 322 -32.61 1.79 -0.68
N GLN A 323 -32.47 1.53 0.62
CA GLN A 323 -32.82 2.51 1.68
C GLN A 323 -31.79 3.64 1.90
N TRP A 324 -30.69 3.63 1.16
CA TRP A 324 -29.53 4.52 1.36
C TRP A 324 -29.18 5.34 0.10
N GLY A 325 -29.96 5.23 -0.98
CA GLY A 325 -29.65 5.83 -2.27
C GLY A 325 -29.56 4.76 -3.37
N LYS A 326 -28.60 4.93 -4.30
CA LYS A 326 -28.49 4.08 -5.49
C LYS A 326 -27.03 3.73 -5.81
N PHE A 327 -26.79 2.47 -6.18
CA PHE A 327 -25.50 2.01 -6.70
C PHE A 327 -25.17 2.70 -8.04
N GLY A 328 -23.96 3.25 -8.14
CA GLY A 328 -23.56 4.13 -9.25
C GLY A 328 -24.17 5.54 -9.23
N GLY A 329 -24.92 5.90 -8.19
CA GLY A 329 -25.27 7.29 -7.88
C GLY A 329 -24.16 8.02 -7.10
N PRO A 330 -24.38 9.28 -6.69
CA PRO A 330 -23.47 10.02 -5.83
C PRO A 330 -23.15 9.27 -4.52
N ARG A 331 -22.04 9.65 -3.85
CA ARG A 331 -21.64 9.07 -2.56
C ARG A 331 -22.77 9.28 -1.53
N ALA A 332 -23.42 8.18 -1.16
CA ALA A 332 -24.50 8.15 -0.19
C ALA A 332 -24.03 8.42 1.24
N TYR A 333 -22.73 8.32 1.49
CA TYR A 333 -22.12 8.31 2.82
C TYR A 333 -21.34 9.59 3.18
N GLU A 334 -21.48 10.69 2.41
CA GLU A 334 -20.68 11.91 2.62
C GLU A 334 -20.76 12.47 4.04
N THR A 335 -21.93 12.47 4.68
CA THR A 335 -22.12 12.97 6.06
C THR A 335 -21.52 12.07 7.15
N TRP A 336 -21.01 10.89 6.80
CA TRP A 336 -20.30 9.99 7.73
C TRP A 336 -18.78 9.93 7.46
N ILE A 337 -18.29 10.74 6.50
CA ILE A 337 -16.87 10.97 6.25
C ILE A 337 -16.34 11.95 7.31
N ARG A 338 -15.43 11.46 8.15
CA ARG A 338 -14.80 12.25 9.22
C ARG A 338 -13.84 13.32 8.71
N ASP A 339 -13.76 14.44 9.42
CA ASP A 339 -12.91 15.59 9.07
C ASP A 339 -11.40 15.31 9.18
N GLN A 340 -10.98 14.32 10.00
CA GLN A 340 -9.58 13.94 10.19
C GLN A 340 -9.37 12.45 9.95
N SER A 341 -8.16 12.05 9.54
CA SER A 341 -7.77 10.63 9.51
C SER A 341 -7.79 10.02 10.91
N GLU A 342 -8.10 8.73 11.01
CA GLU A 342 -8.00 8.02 12.30
C GLU A 342 -6.60 8.15 12.92
N PRO A 343 -6.47 8.21 14.27
CA PRO A 343 -5.17 8.27 14.94
C PRO A 343 -4.39 6.95 14.82
N GLY A 344 -3.77 6.73 13.66
CA GLY A 344 -2.77 5.70 13.50
C GLY A 344 -1.55 6.02 14.35
N ARG A 345 -1.10 5.08 15.19
CA ARG A 345 0.29 5.07 15.64
C ARG A 345 1.18 5.11 14.39
N PRO A 346 2.33 5.82 14.42
CA PRO A 346 3.38 5.57 13.43
C PRO A 346 3.69 4.07 13.38
N GLY A 347 4.09 3.56 12.21
CA GLY A 347 4.64 2.21 12.10
C GLY A 347 5.75 2.00 13.13
N PRO A 348 5.91 0.78 13.67
CA PRO A 348 6.75 0.55 14.85
C PRO A 348 8.19 1.01 14.61
N GLY A 349 8.68 1.96 15.44
CA GLY A 349 10.05 2.48 15.31
C GLY A 349 10.41 3.77 16.05
N ALA A 350 9.88 4.05 17.25
CA ALA A 350 10.37 5.15 18.09
C ALA A 350 9.98 5.06 19.59
N THR A 351 10.88 4.56 20.44
CA THR A 351 11.05 5.02 21.85
C THR A 351 12.48 4.72 22.33
N PRO A 352 13.08 5.52 23.23
CA PRO A 352 14.53 5.55 23.42
C PRO A 352 15.02 4.97 24.76
N GLY A 353 16.25 4.42 24.74
CA GLY A 353 17.12 4.28 25.92
C GLY A 353 17.12 2.93 26.63
N GLU A 354 18.16 2.12 26.43
CA GLU A 354 19.28 1.97 27.40
C GLU A 354 20.38 1.04 26.83
N ASN A 355 21.64 1.32 27.17
CA ASN A 355 22.82 0.53 26.77
C ASN A 355 23.10 -0.57 27.83
N PRO A 356 23.59 -1.76 27.42
CA PRO A 356 25.05 -1.93 27.47
C PRO A 356 25.67 -2.79 26.35
N SER A 357 26.71 -2.22 25.72
CA SER A 357 28.07 -2.74 25.42
C SER A 357 28.36 -4.20 25.00
N PRO A 358 29.47 -4.44 24.26
CA PRO A 358 29.49 -5.47 23.20
C PRO A 358 30.47 -6.63 23.43
N ASN A 359 30.36 -7.68 22.59
CA ASN A 359 31.54 -8.30 21.99
C ASN A 359 31.21 -9.01 20.65
N PRO A 360 32.15 -9.13 19.69
CA PRO A 360 31.85 -9.51 18.31
C PRO A 360 32.17 -10.98 17.98
N ALA A 361 31.50 -11.51 16.97
CA ALA A 361 32.01 -12.62 16.17
C ALA A 361 31.73 -12.36 14.68
N ARG A 362 32.78 -12.20 13.89
CA ARG A 362 32.70 -12.13 12.43
C ARG A 362 32.25 -13.48 11.86
N LEU A 363 31.35 -13.45 10.88
CA LEU A 363 31.49 -14.33 9.72
C LEU A 363 31.39 -13.49 8.45
N SER A 364 32.37 -13.67 7.57
CA SER A 364 32.64 -12.83 6.41
C SER A 364 32.00 -13.38 5.14
N SER A 365 31.34 -12.51 4.38
CA SER A 365 30.98 -12.75 2.98
C SER A 365 31.88 -11.90 2.07
N PRO A 366 32.35 -12.41 0.91
CA PRO A 366 33.02 -11.58 -0.07
C PRO A 366 31.97 -10.81 -0.89
N GLN A 367 31.68 -9.56 -0.51
CA GLN A 367 31.00 -8.61 -1.40
C GLN A 367 32.03 -7.72 -2.09
N THR A 368 31.89 -7.58 -3.41
CA THR A 368 32.77 -6.77 -4.25
C THR A 368 32.47 -5.29 -4.00
N SER A 369 33.41 -4.55 -3.43
CA SER A 369 33.27 -3.09 -3.29
C SER A 369 33.25 -2.42 -4.66
N LEU A 370 32.26 -1.54 -4.90
CA LEU A 370 32.13 -0.75 -6.12
C LEU A 370 33.16 0.39 -6.11
N GLN A 371 34.40 0.08 -6.49
CA GLN A 371 35.49 1.07 -6.59
C GLN A 371 35.31 2.02 -7.79
N GLY A 372 34.45 3.03 -7.62
CA GLY A 372 34.31 4.15 -8.54
C GLY A 372 35.55 5.06 -8.56
N ARG A 373 35.72 5.87 -9.62
CA ARG A 373 36.91 6.73 -9.82
C ARG A 373 36.68 8.20 -9.41
N GLY A 374 35.58 8.50 -8.72
CA GLY A 374 35.14 9.86 -8.45
C GLY A 374 34.71 10.62 -9.71
N ILE A 375 34.39 11.91 -9.56
CA ILE A 375 33.99 12.79 -10.67
C ILE A 375 35.25 13.42 -11.29
N PRO A 376 35.58 13.19 -12.57
CA PRO A 376 36.72 13.84 -13.23
C PRO A 376 36.59 15.36 -13.28
N ALA A 377 37.72 16.07 -13.28
CA ALA A 377 37.75 17.52 -13.48
C ALA A 377 37.14 17.91 -14.83
N ARG A 378 36.49 19.08 -14.90
CA ARG A 378 35.90 19.61 -16.14
C ARG A 378 37.00 19.90 -17.18
N PRO A 379 36.92 19.38 -18.43
CA PRO A 379 37.81 19.80 -19.50
C PRO A 379 37.62 21.29 -19.84
N ALA A 380 38.71 22.02 -20.07
CA ALA A 380 38.68 23.47 -20.30
C ALA A 380 37.93 23.87 -21.60
N ASP A 381 37.88 22.95 -22.57
CA ASP A 381 37.20 23.07 -23.86
C ASP A 381 35.81 22.41 -23.89
N ALA A 382 35.35 21.85 -22.77
CA ALA A 382 34.08 21.13 -22.71
C ALA A 382 32.89 22.01 -23.12
N VAL A 383 31.97 21.42 -23.88
CA VAL A 383 30.77 22.11 -24.39
C VAL A 383 29.91 22.67 -23.24
N ARG A 384 29.30 23.83 -23.47
CA ARG A 384 28.37 24.47 -22.53
C ARG A 384 26.96 23.89 -22.62
N GLY A 385 26.15 24.09 -21.58
CA GLY A 385 24.82 23.49 -21.44
C GLY A 385 23.91 23.73 -22.65
N ARG A 386 23.69 24.98 -23.07
CA ARG A 386 22.81 25.27 -24.22
C ARG A 386 23.33 24.70 -25.54
N ALA A 387 24.64 24.76 -25.77
CA ALA A 387 25.27 24.21 -26.97
C ALA A 387 25.18 22.66 -27.02
N PHE A 388 25.30 21.99 -25.86
CA PHE A 388 25.07 20.56 -25.76
C PHE A 388 23.62 20.20 -26.10
N MET A 389 22.63 20.91 -25.54
CA MET A 389 21.22 20.68 -25.86
C MET A 389 20.97 20.81 -27.36
N GLN A 390 21.50 21.86 -28.01
CA GLN A 390 21.39 22.04 -29.46
C GLN A 390 21.95 20.85 -30.26
N SER A 391 23.08 20.26 -29.82
CA SER A 391 23.70 19.10 -30.49
C SER A 391 22.86 17.81 -30.36
N ILE A 392 22.07 17.66 -29.29
CA ILE A 392 21.24 16.47 -29.06
C ILE A 392 19.79 16.62 -29.54
N THR A 393 19.36 17.81 -29.99
CA THR A 393 17.96 18.11 -30.37
C THR A 393 17.35 17.10 -31.36
N ASN A 394 18.12 16.66 -32.35
CA ASN A 394 17.66 15.77 -33.43
C ASN A 394 18.15 14.32 -33.27
N LEU A 395 18.79 13.97 -32.14
CA LEU A 395 19.24 12.61 -31.89
C LEU A 395 18.07 11.72 -31.47
N ASN A 396 18.11 10.45 -31.89
CA ASN A 396 17.25 9.43 -31.29
C ASN A 396 17.65 9.23 -29.82
N ARG A 397 16.78 8.54 -29.05
CA ARG A 397 17.01 8.30 -27.62
C ARG A 397 18.36 7.62 -27.33
N GLN A 398 18.77 6.61 -28.10
CA GLN A 398 20.00 5.86 -27.83
C GLN A 398 21.25 6.75 -27.98
N ASP A 399 21.32 7.52 -29.07
CA ASP A 399 22.44 8.44 -29.32
C ASP A 399 22.43 9.61 -28.32
N ARG A 400 21.25 10.09 -27.92
CA ARG A 400 21.10 11.11 -26.86
C ARG A 400 21.64 10.61 -25.51
N GLU A 401 21.24 9.43 -25.07
CA GLU A 401 21.73 8.81 -23.83
C GLU A 401 23.25 8.55 -23.87
N ALA A 402 23.77 8.13 -25.02
CA ALA A 402 25.21 7.95 -25.22
C ALA A 402 25.99 9.29 -25.15
N ALA A 403 25.45 10.37 -25.73
CA ALA A 403 26.02 11.71 -25.65
C ALA A 403 26.00 12.26 -24.21
N ILE A 404 24.88 12.10 -23.49
CA ILE A 404 24.74 12.48 -22.07
C ILE A 404 25.77 11.72 -21.22
N PHE A 405 25.88 10.40 -21.39
CA PHE A 405 26.85 9.57 -20.68
C PHE A 405 28.28 10.03 -20.93
N LYS A 406 28.63 10.30 -22.20
CA LYS A 406 29.98 10.73 -22.60
C LYS A 406 30.36 12.04 -21.93
N GLU A 407 29.52 13.08 -22.03
CA GLU A 407 29.84 14.39 -21.46
C GLU A 407 29.97 14.33 -19.95
N ILE A 408 28.98 13.76 -19.25
CA ILE A 408 29.01 13.65 -17.79
C ILE A 408 30.25 12.87 -17.33
N THR A 409 30.52 11.69 -17.92
CA THR A 409 31.66 10.86 -17.49
C THR A 409 33.03 11.39 -17.94
N ALA A 410 33.09 12.35 -18.86
CA ALA A 410 34.28 13.15 -19.16
C ALA A 410 34.52 14.28 -18.14
N GLY A 411 33.59 14.51 -17.19
CA GLY A 411 33.67 15.58 -16.20
C GLY A 411 32.94 16.87 -16.60
N ASN A 412 32.18 16.88 -17.70
CA ASN A 412 31.34 18.02 -18.12
C ASN A 412 30.07 18.11 -17.24
N ILE A 413 30.30 18.50 -15.99
CA ILE A 413 29.27 18.94 -15.04
C ILE A 413 29.71 20.27 -14.41
N PRO A 414 28.77 21.11 -13.94
CA PRO A 414 29.07 22.30 -13.15
C PRO A 414 29.88 21.99 -11.89
N ASP A 415 30.74 22.93 -11.49
CA ASP A 415 31.64 22.76 -10.35
C ASP A 415 30.87 22.84 -9.02
N PHE A 416 29.79 23.62 -8.95
CA PHE A 416 28.92 23.64 -7.76
C PHE A 416 28.29 22.28 -7.41
N LEU A 417 28.17 21.34 -8.36
CA LEU A 417 27.68 19.98 -8.11
C LEU A 417 28.73 19.07 -7.44
N ARG A 418 30.01 19.46 -7.44
CA ARG A 418 31.11 18.66 -6.88
C ARG A 418 31.18 18.71 -5.35
N THR A 419 30.61 19.74 -4.74
CA THR A 419 30.53 19.91 -3.29
C THR A 419 29.27 19.24 -2.75
N PHE A 420 29.39 17.96 -2.42
CA PHE A 420 28.30 17.19 -1.82
C PHE A 420 27.92 17.76 -0.44
N LYS A 421 26.64 17.61 -0.09
CA LYS A 421 26.04 18.07 1.15
C LYS A 421 25.81 16.90 2.08
N GLN A 422 26.17 17.08 3.35
CA GLN A 422 25.86 16.12 4.39
C GLN A 422 24.38 16.23 4.74
N VAL A 423 23.67 15.11 4.62
CA VAL A 423 22.25 14.99 4.98
C VAL A 423 22.13 13.93 6.08
N PRO A 424 21.63 14.29 7.28
CA PRO A 424 21.39 13.33 8.34
C PRO A 424 20.25 12.39 7.94
N ILE A 425 20.38 11.12 8.28
CA ILE A 425 19.37 10.09 8.05
C ILE A 425 19.28 9.16 9.26
N ALA A 426 18.07 8.72 9.60
CA ALA A 426 17.82 7.91 10.79
C ALA A 426 16.75 6.84 10.57
N ALA A 427 16.85 5.76 11.36
CA ALA A 427 15.83 4.74 11.53
C ALA A 427 16.03 4.08 12.89
N ASP A 428 14.97 3.95 13.69
CA ASP A 428 15.02 3.33 15.00
C ASP A 428 16.16 3.90 15.88
N ASN A 429 17.20 3.10 16.15
CA ASN A 429 18.40 3.47 16.89
C ASN A 429 19.66 3.67 16.01
N LEU A 430 19.50 3.61 14.69
CA LEU A 430 20.57 3.87 13.71
C LEU A 430 20.53 5.33 13.28
N HIS A 431 21.63 6.05 13.52
CA HIS A 431 21.86 7.39 13.00
C HIS A 431 23.02 7.35 12.00
N GLY A 432 22.85 8.06 10.89
CA GLY A 432 23.89 8.19 9.89
C GLY A 432 23.86 9.52 9.15
N THR A 433 24.89 9.74 8.34
CA THR A 433 24.97 10.91 7.45
C THR A 433 25.37 10.43 6.06
N ILE A 434 24.55 10.77 5.06
CA ILE A 434 24.83 10.52 3.64
C ILE A 434 25.37 11.80 2.98
N GLU A 435 26.25 11.65 1.99
CA GLU A 435 26.73 12.78 1.19
C GLU A 435 25.97 12.85 -0.15
N VAL A 436 25.30 13.96 -0.42
CA VAL A 436 24.34 14.12 -1.54
C VAL A 436 24.72 15.28 -2.45
N MET A 437 24.60 15.10 -3.77
CA MET A 437 24.78 16.18 -4.75
C MET A 437 23.75 17.30 -4.52
N PRO A 438 24.17 18.59 -4.45
CA PRO A 438 23.30 19.69 -3.99
C PRO A 438 22.10 19.96 -4.91
N ASP A 439 22.22 19.63 -6.20
CA ASP A 439 21.12 19.72 -7.18
C ASP A 439 21.14 18.45 -8.07
N TYR A 440 20.26 18.41 -9.06
CA TYR A 440 20.24 17.36 -10.08
C TYR A 440 21.43 17.46 -11.04
N LEU A 441 21.85 16.31 -11.60
CA LEU A 441 22.87 16.26 -12.64
C LEU A 441 22.56 17.22 -13.78
N ALA A 442 23.60 17.94 -14.21
CA ALA A 442 23.56 18.92 -15.28
C ALA A 442 24.82 18.83 -16.13
N ILE A 443 24.70 19.24 -17.39
CA ILE A 443 25.83 19.38 -18.33
C ILE A 443 26.06 20.87 -18.57
N GLY A 444 27.33 21.30 -18.57
CA GLY A 444 27.75 22.70 -18.73
C GLY A 444 28.68 23.22 -17.63
N SER A 445 28.86 24.54 -17.58
CA SER A 445 29.58 25.26 -16.52
C SER A 445 28.59 25.99 -15.60
N ASP A 446 29.07 26.53 -14.48
CA ASP A 446 28.24 27.25 -13.49
C ASP A 446 27.45 28.42 -14.10
N GLU A 447 27.92 29.03 -15.19
CA GLU A 447 27.27 30.12 -15.92
C GLU A 447 26.34 29.66 -17.06
N ASP A 448 26.50 28.43 -17.56
CA ASP A 448 25.65 27.86 -18.61
C ASP A 448 25.53 26.35 -18.49
N PHE A 449 24.55 25.90 -17.69
CA PHE A 449 24.24 24.50 -17.46
C PHE A 449 22.75 24.20 -17.65
N ILE A 450 22.46 22.95 -18.04
CA ILE A 450 21.09 22.42 -18.14
C ILE A 450 21.00 21.15 -17.31
N ARG A 451 20.09 21.13 -16.32
CA ARG A 451 19.73 19.91 -15.58
C ARG A 451 19.14 18.90 -16.55
N ILE A 452 19.74 17.72 -16.66
CA ILE A 452 19.56 16.82 -17.80
C ILE A 452 18.76 15.57 -17.42
N PRO A 453 17.50 15.43 -17.90
CA PRO A 453 16.77 14.17 -17.89
C PRO A 453 17.53 13.07 -18.66
N MET A 454 17.54 11.86 -18.11
CA MET A 454 18.16 10.68 -18.72
C MET A 454 17.46 9.41 -18.23
N THR A 455 17.72 8.28 -18.88
CA THR A 455 17.23 6.96 -18.44
C THR A 455 17.89 6.51 -17.12
N PRO A 456 17.22 5.69 -16.29
CA PRO A 456 17.83 5.13 -15.10
C PRO A 456 19.05 4.24 -15.40
N GLN A 457 19.15 3.60 -16.58
CA GLN A 457 20.35 2.87 -16.98
C GLN A 457 21.55 3.80 -17.18
N THR A 458 21.36 4.94 -17.86
CA THR A 458 22.41 5.97 -17.99
C THR A 458 22.80 6.53 -16.63
N ALA A 459 21.81 6.85 -15.79
CA ALA A 459 21.99 7.35 -14.43
C ALA A 459 22.79 6.38 -13.55
N GLN A 460 22.43 5.08 -13.58
CA GLN A 460 23.09 4.00 -12.84
C GLN A 460 24.55 3.86 -13.25
N ARG A 461 24.84 3.87 -14.57
CA ARG A 461 26.21 3.77 -15.09
C ARG A 461 27.07 4.99 -14.72
N ILE A 462 26.48 6.19 -14.66
CA ILE A 462 27.15 7.41 -14.18
C ILE A 462 27.43 7.30 -12.68
N ALA A 463 26.45 6.87 -11.89
CA ALA A 463 26.59 6.70 -10.45
C ALA A 463 27.74 5.73 -10.12
N GLU A 464 27.74 4.54 -10.72
CA GLU A 464 28.81 3.54 -10.60
C GLU A 464 30.19 4.11 -10.97
N ARG A 465 30.28 4.88 -12.06
CA ARG A 465 31.55 5.48 -12.50
C ARG A 465 32.11 6.46 -11.48
N PHE A 466 31.25 7.19 -10.79
CA PHE A 466 31.61 8.23 -9.83
C PHE A 466 31.72 7.74 -8.37
N GLY A 467 31.49 6.45 -8.09
CA GLY A 467 31.45 5.94 -6.71
C GLY A 467 30.22 6.44 -5.94
N CYS A 468 29.10 6.53 -6.65
CA CYS A 468 27.82 7.02 -6.18
C CYS A 468 26.73 5.96 -6.43
N THR A 469 25.57 6.20 -5.83
CA THR A 469 24.32 5.48 -6.08
C THR A 469 23.18 6.46 -6.37
N LEU A 470 22.05 5.94 -6.82
CA LEU A 470 20.80 6.68 -6.91
C LEU A 470 20.08 6.63 -5.55
N PRO A 471 19.39 7.72 -5.14
CA PRO A 471 18.72 7.76 -3.85
C PRO A 471 17.54 6.79 -3.80
N THR A 472 17.16 6.32 -2.61
CA THR A 472 15.83 5.73 -2.39
C THR A 472 14.80 6.81 -2.12
N ARG A 473 13.51 6.45 -2.04
CA ARG A 473 12.47 7.36 -1.51
C ARG A 473 12.87 7.97 -0.16
N LYS A 474 13.28 7.14 0.80
CA LYS A 474 13.68 7.58 2.15
C LYS A 474 14.86 8.56 2.13
N MET A 475 15.82 8.40 1.21
CA MET A 475 16.88 9.39 1.03
C MET A 475 16.33 10.71 0.46
N VAL A 476 15.43 10.67 -0.53
CA VAL A 476 14.78 11.88 -1.07
C VAL A 476 13.95 12.61 -0.01
N ASP A 477 13.32 11.90 0.93
CA ASP A 477 12.65 12.48 2.09
C ASP A 477 13.63 13.18 3.05
N ALA A 478 14.77 12.56 3.37
CA ALA A 478 15.81 13.17 4.19
C ALA A 478 16.45 14.40 3.53
N ILE A 479 16.67 14.35 2.20
CA ILE A 479 17.17 15.47 1.40
C ILE A 479 16.19 16.64 1.41
N ASP A 480 14.89 16.37 1.32
CA ASP A 480 13.86 17.41 1.40
C ASP A 480 13.78 18.05 2.79
N ALA A 481 13.92 17.26 3.87
CA ALA A 481 14.01 17.80 5.22
C ALA A 481 15.24 18.73 5.39
N ALA A 482 16.39 18.35 4.83
CA ALA A 482 17.65 19.10 4.92
C ALA A 482 17.79 20.27 3.91
N ALA A 483 16.84 20.46 2.98
CA ALA A 483 17.02 21.39 1.86
C ALA A 483 17.07 22.87 2.25
N ASP A 484 18.08 23.57 1.72
CA ASP A 484 18.22 25.04 1.78
C ASP A 484 17.19 25.74 0.87
N VAL A 485 16.87 25.13 -0.28
CA VAL A 485 16.07 25.73 -1.34
C VAL A 485 14.99 24.76 -1.81
N ARG A 486 13.73 25.06 -1.47
CA ARG A 486 12.54 24.37 -2.00
C ARG A 486 11.95 25.16 -3.16
N LEU A 487 11.68 24.45 -4.25
CA LEU A 487 11.22 24.99 -5.53
C LEU A 487 9.89 24.33 -5.91
N ALA A 488 8.87 25.15 -6.17
CA ALA A 488 7.53 24.66 -6.48
C ALA A 488 7.47 24.12 -7.93
N PRO A 489 6.95 22.89 -8.15
CA PRO A 489 6.69 22.28 -9.44
C PRO A 489 6.10 23.24 -10.48
N GLN A 490 6.69 23.22 -11.68
CA GLN A 490 6.25 23.97 -12.84
C GLN A 490 5.89 22.98 -13.97
N PRO A 491 4.62 22.52 -14.04
CA PRO A 491 4.22 21.54 -15.05
C PRO A 491 4.22 22.14 -16.45
N LEU A 492 4.71 21.36 -17.42
CA LEU A 492 4.56 21.56 -18.86
C LEU A 492 3.52 20.56 -19.40
N THR A 493 2.64 21.03 -20.28
CA THR A 493 1.51 20.27 -20.83
C THR A 493 1.81 19.56 -22.16
N GLU A 494 2.75 20.08 -22.94
CA GLU A 494 3.03 19.65 -24.32
C GLU A 494 4.52 19.25 -24.49
N ASP A 495 4.81 18.44 -25.51
CA ASP A 495 6.16 18.02 -25.97
C ASP A 495 7.18 17.69 -24.86
N ARG A 496 6.69 16.99 -23.83
CA ARG A 496 7.37 16.83 -22.53
C ARG A 496 8.71 16.08 -22.59
N GLU A 497 8.92 15.24 -23.60
CA GLU A 497 10.16 14.46 -23.84
C GLU A 497 11.15 15.18 -24.78
N SER A 498 10.80 16.38 -25.26
CA SER A 498 11.63 17.17 -26.18
C SER A 498 12.78 17.89 -25.46
N VAL A 499 13.87 18.10 -26.21
CA VAL A 499 15.00 18.92 -25.76
C VAL A 499 14.59 20.37 -25.47
N ALA A 500 13.58 20.90 -26.19
CA ALA A 500 12.99 22.20 -25.92
C ALA A 500 12.30 22.26 -24.54
N ALA A 501 11.55 21.22 -24.17
CA ALA A 501 10.95 21.12 -22.83
C ALA A 501 12.02 21.01 -21.72
N PHE A 502 13.16 20.37 -21.99
CA PHE A 502 14.27 20.27 -21.03
C PHE A 502 14.92 21.64 -20.80
N LEU A 503 15.15 22.42 -21.86
CA LEU A 503 15.61 23.81 -21.80
C LEU A 503 14.62 24.70 -21.02
N LEU A 504 13.33 24.68 -21.39
CA LEU A 504 12.28 25.47 -20.74
C LEU A 504 12.10 25.10 -19.26
N SER A 505 12.22 23.82 -18.91
CA SER A 505 12.21 23.38 -17.51
C SER A 505 13.39 23.96 -16.73
N ASN A 506 14.60 23.95 -17.29
CA ASN A 506 15.76 24.52 -16.61
C ASN A 506 15.63 26.04 -16.44
N GLU A 507 15.15 26.76 -17.47
CA GLU A 507 14.89 28.19 -17.40
C GLU A 507 13.89 28.54 -16.29
N LYS A 508 12.74 27.85 -16.22
CA LYS A 508 11.73 28.03 -15.17
C LYS A 508 12.28 27.78 -13.76
N ILE A 509 13.19 26.81 -13.62
CA ILE A 509 13.86 26.51 -12.35
C ILE A 509 14.80 27.65 -11.94
N GLU A 510 15.63 28.15 -12.85
CA GLU A 510 16.54 29.28 -12.56
C GLU A 510 15.79 30.58 -12.30
N GLN A 511 14.70 30.86 -13.03
CA GLN A 511 13.79 31.97 -12.73
C GLN A 511 13.24 31.88 -11.30
N GLN A 512 12.76 30.70 -10.87
CA GLN A 512 12.18 30.50 -9.54
C GLN A 512 13.23 30.47 -8.41
N ARG A 513 14.49 30.13 -8.72
CA ARG A 513 15.61 30.28 -7.76
C ARG A 513 15.89 31.74 -7.43
N THR A 514 15.51 32.70 -8.28
CA THR A 514 15.64 34.14 -8.04
C THR A 514 17.05 34.55 -7.58
N GLY A 515 18.09 33.95 -8.17
CA GLY A 515 19.49 34.22 -7.83
C GLY A 515 19.99 33.61 -6.51
N LYS A 516 19.23 32.72 -5.84
CA LYS A 516 19.72 31.94 -4.69
C LYS A 516 21.02 31.20 -5.05
N PRO A 517 22.02 31.10 -4.13
CA PRO A 517 23.35 30.58 -4.42
C PRO A 517 23.36 29.22 -5.15
N LEU A 518 24.30 29.05 -6.09
CA LEU A 518 24.66 27.73 -6.62
C LEU A 518 25.27 26.88 -5.51
N GLY A 519 25.04 25.57 -5.56
CA GLY A 519 25.51 24.64 -4.53
C GLY A 519 24.75 24.73 -3.20
N ALA A 520 23.63 25.44 -3.11
CA ALA A 520 22.66 25.25 -2.02
C ALA A 520 21.86 23.96 -2.24
N LEU A 521 21.53 23.21 -1.18
CA LEU A 521 20.78 21.95 -1.30
C LEU A 521 19.35 22.25 -1.80
N THR A 522 19.10 21.93 -3.07
CA THR A 522 17.93 22.38 -3.83
C THR A 522 17.04 21.20 -4.21
N ILE A 523 15.72 21.30 -3.98
CA ILE A 523 14.74 20.23 -4.22
C ILE A 523 13.36 20.75 -4.66
N GLY A 524 12.46 19.85 -5.05
CA GLY A 524 11.05 20.11 -5.37
C GLY A 524 10.79 20.29 -6.87
N ALA A 525 11.73 20.90 -7.59
CA ALA A 525 11.61 21.22 -9.01
C ALA A 525 11.43 20.01 -9.96
N LYS A 526 11.92 18.82 -9.59
CA LYS A 526 11.89 17.61 -10.42
C LYS A 526 11.45 16.37 -9.63
N LYS A 527 11.15 15.30 -10.36
CA LYS A 527 10.91 13.93 -9.90
C LYS A 527 12.24 13.21 -9.84
N ASP A 528 12.70 12.86 -8.65
CA ASP A 528 13.91 12.08 -8.46
C ASP A 528 13.69 10.66 -9.01
N ALA A 529 14.59 10.22 -9.90
CA ALA A 529 14.73 8.80 -10.26
C ALA A 529 15.41 8.07 -9.09
N VAL A 530 14.74 7.06 -8.54
CA VAL A 530 15.13 6.42 -7.27
C VAL A 530 15.40 4.92 -7.42
N LEU A 531 16.12 4.34 -6.45
CA LEU A 531 16.13 2.90 -6.20
C LEU A 531 14.91 2.48 -5.40
N SER A 532 14.36 1.32 -5.76
CA SER A 532 13.22 0.67 -5.11
C SER A 532 13.26 -0.83 -5.40
N PRO A 533 12.92 -1.73 -4.44
CA PRO A 533 12.75 -3.16 -4.73
C PRO A 533 11.79 -3.44 -5.90
N ARG A 534 10.81 -2.55 -6.13
CA ARG A 534 9.81 -2.66 -7.22
C ARG A 534 10.40 -2.65 -8.63
N ILE A 535 11.66 -2.21 -8.78
CA ILE A 535 12.38 -2.29 -10.06
C ILE A 535 12.60 -3.76 -10.45
N PHE A 536 12.78 -4.68 -9.50
CA PHE A 536 12.94 -6.11 -9.78
C PHE A 536 11.60 -6.82 -10.07
N GLU A 537 10.49 -6.31 -9.55
CA GLU A 537 9.15 -6.76 -9.90
C GLU A 537 8.79 -6.40 -11.35
N ARG A 538 9.33 -5.28 -11.85
CA ARG A 538 9.09 -4.75 -13.20
C ARG A 538 10.38 -4.16 -13.79
N PRO A 539 11.31 -5.00 -14.28
CA PRO A 539 12.61 -4.54 -14.79
C PRO A 539 12.51 -3.61 -16.01
N ASP A 540 11.37 -3.60 -16.71
CA ASP A 540 11.07 -2.66 -17.81
C ASP A 540 10.64 -1.25 -17.33
N ARG A 541 10.77 -0.90 -16.03
CA ARG A 541 10.24 0.35 -15.44
C ARG A 541 11.28 1.21 -14.74
N VAL A 542 11.00 2.51 -14.70
CA VAL A 542 11.70 3.49 -13.85
C VAL A 542 10.89 3.74 -12.58
N ALA A 543 11.54 3.72 -11.42
CA ALA A 543 10.94 4.19 -10.17
C ALA A 543 11.20 5.69 -10.01
N ILE A 544 10.13 6.48 -9.95
CA ILE A 544 10.18 7.94 -9.78
C ILE A 544 9.39 8.40 -8.56
N TYR A 545 9.87 9.45 -7.91
CA TYR A 545 9.32 9.99 -6.67
C TYR A 545 9.60 11.52 -6.52
N GLY A 546 8.88 12.21 -5.63
CA GLY A 546 9.18 13.60 -5.26
C GLY A 546 8.31 14.63 -5.97
N TRP A 547 8.93 15.60 -6.65
CA TRP A 547 8.25 16.75 -7.29
C TRP A 547 7.33 17.47 -6.30
N ARG A 548 7.94 18.08 -5.28
CA ARG A 548 7.27 18.44 -4.03
C ARG A 548 6.68 19.84 -4.04
N GLN A 549 5.49 19.98 -3.47
CA GLN A 549 4.93 21.28 -3.08
C GLN A 549 5.83 21.93 -2.00
N LEU A 550 5.67 23.24 -1.78
CA LEU A 550 6.50 24.00 -0.82
C LEU A 550 6.28 23.58 0.65
N ASP A 551 5.21 22.85 0.94
CA ASP A 551 4.95 22.19 2.22
C ASP A 551 5.67 20.84 2.39
N GLY A 552 6.57 20.49 1.45
CA GLY A 552 7.33 19.24 1.42
C GLY A 552 6.58 18.04 0.82
N LYS A 553 5.30 18.18 0.47
CA LYS A 553 4.48 17.03 0.05
C LYS A 553 4.73 16.64 -1.40
N PRO A 554 5.03 15.37 -1.71
CA PRO A 554 5.32 14.93 -3.07
C PRO A 554 4.07 14.94 -3.96
N ILE A 555 4.11 15.61 -5.11
CA ILE A 555 3.08 15.48 -6.16
C ILE A 555 3.27 14.14 -6.90
N GLN A 556 4.52 13.67 -7.00
CA GLN A 556 4.84 12.36 -7.56
C GLN A 556 5.00 11.34 -6.42
N PRO A 557 3.98 10.51 -6.10
CA PRO A 557 4.17 9.35 -5.24
C PRO A 557 5.15 8.36 -5.89
N LEU A 558 5.69 7.43 -5.10
CA LEU A 558 6.63 6.44 -5.61
C LEU A 558 5.92 5.49 -6.56
N THR A 559 6.26 5.55 -7.84
CA THR A 559 5.61 4.74 -8.88
C THR A 559 6.60 4.15 -9.87
N THR A 560 6.26 2.96 -10.36
CA THR A 560 6.90 2.25 -11.48
C THR A 560 5.96 2.13 -12.68
N VAL A 561 5.16 3.18 -12.93
CA VAL A 561 4.19 3.22 -14.04
C VAL A 561 4.90 3.39 -15.39
N HIS A 562 5.89 4.27 -15.43
CA HIS A 562 6.63 4.59 -16.65
C HIS A 562 7.65 3.51 -16.99
N VAL A 563 7.73 3.19 -18.29
CA VAL A 563 8.77 2.34 -18.87
C VAL A 563 10.16 2.96 -18.64
N ASN A 564 11.18 2.13 -18.44
CA ASN A 564 12.54 2.58 -18.12
C ASN A 564 13.18 3.46 -19.21
N TRP A 565 12.66 3.45 -20.44
CA TRP A 565 13.10 4.33 -21.51
C TRP A 565 12.36 5.68 -21.61
N TYR A 566 11.29 5.89 -20.83
CA TYR A 566 10.54 7.16 -20.79
C TYR A 566 11.34 8.21 -20.02
N VAL A 567 11.55 9.38 -20.62
CA VAL A 567 12.36 10.47 -20.05
C VAL A 567 11.74 11.81 -20.45
N ASP A 568 11.11 12.48 -19.49
CA ASP A 568 10.52 13.80 -19.68
C ASP A 568 11.26 14.91 -18.91
N TYR A 569 10.94 16.17 -19.21
CA TYR A 569 11.51 17.36 -18.56
C TYR A 569 11.49 17.33 -17.03
N SER A 570 10.56 16.59 -16.43
CA SER A 570 10.36 16.53 -14.98
C SER A 570 11.29 15.52 -14.31
N HIS A 571 11.98 14.65 -15.03
CA HIS A 571 12.94 13.70 -14.45
C HIS A 571 14.20 14.43 -13.98
N GLY A 572 14.60 14.16 -12.73
CA GLY A 572 15.84 14.59 -12.13
C GLY A 572 16.64 13.38 -11.66
N VAL A 573 17.93 13.35 -11.98
CA VAL A 573 18.88 12.38 -11.44
C VAL A 573 19.75 13.10 -10.42
N ARG A 574 19.72 12.64 -9.18
CA ARG A 574 20.58 13.12 -8.09
C ARG A 574 21.49 11.98 -7.67
N LEU A 575 22.74 12.30 -7.37
CA LEU A 575 23.72 11.31 -6.90
C LEU A 575 23.90 11.41 -5.39
N VAL A 576 23.94 10.26 -4.72
CA VAL A 576 24.40 10.10 -3.34
C VAL A 576 25.72 9.34 -3.41
N ARG A 577 26.76 9.71 -2.66
CA ARG A 577 28.00 8.92 -2.63
C ARG A 577 27.72 7.53 -2.08
N ASP A 578 28.42 6.50 -2.56
CA ASP A 578 28.34 5.15 -1.96
C ASP A 578 29.16 5.05 -0.67
N GLN A 579 29.06 6.09 0.16
CA GLN A 579 29.75 6.26 1.43
C GLN A 579 28.84 7.04 2.36
N MET A 580 28.74 6.56 3.60
CA MET A 580 28.04 7.22 4.69
C MET A 580 28.76 6.97 6.01
N THR A 581 28.43 7.74 7.04
CA THR A 581 28.70 7.35 8.43
C THR A 581 27.47 6.71 9.04
N ILE A 582 27.66 5.72 9.92
CA ILE A 582 26.64 5.19 10.84
C ILE A 582 27.27 5.17 12.22
N ASN A 583 26.72 5.92 13.18
CA ASN A 583 27.28 6.09 14.53
C ASN A 583 28.81 6.33 14.49
N ASP A 584 29.21 7.35 13.71
CA ASP A 584 30.59 7.79 13.43
C ASP A 584 31.54 6.78 12.76
N LYS A 585 31.02 5.65 12.27
CA LYS A 585 31.81 4.65 11.52
C LYS A 585 31.48 4.68 10.03
N PRO A 586 32.47 4.62 9.12
CA PRO A 586 32.21 4.60 7.68
C PRO A 586 31.53 3.29 7.25
N ALA A 587 30.61 3.39 6.29
CA ALA A 587 29.90 2.27 5.66
C ALA A 587 29.59 2.58 4.18
N SER A 588 29.47 1.56 3.34
CA SER A 588 28.91 1.69 1.98
C SER A 588 27.37 1.74 2.05
N ILE A 589 26.75 2.60 1.22
CA ILE A 589 25.29 2.64 1.09
C ILE A 589 24.78 1.36 0.41
N ALA A 590 25.49 0.84 -0.58
CA ALA A 590 25.14 -0.40 -1.26
C ALA A 590 25.17 -1.61 -0.30
N GLU A 591 26.16 -1.70 0.60
CA GLU A 591 26.18 -2.73 1.64
C GLU A 591 25.02 -2.58 2.62
N VAL A 592 24.73 -1.34 3.06
CA VAL A 592 23.64 -1.05 4.01
C VAL A 592 22.27 -1.33 3.40
N LEU A 593 22.05 -1.00 2.12
CA LEU A 593 20.81 -1.29 1.40
C LEU A 593 20.56 -2.79 1.20
N GLN A 594 21.61 -3.62 1.14
CA GLN A 594 21.46 -5.08 1.01
C GLN A 594 21.23 -5.79 2.35
N ASP A 595 21.72 -5.21 3.44
CA ASP A 595 21.65 -5.78 4.79
C ASP A 595 20.22 -5.66 5.37
N PRO A 596 19.50 -6.77 5.63
CA PRO A 596 18.11 -6.70 6.12
C PRO A 596 17.93 -5.99 7.47
N ALA A 597 18.97 -5.90 8.30
CA ALA A 597 18.94 -5.23 9.59
C ALA A 597 19.31 -3.75 9.51
N ARG A 598 20.12 -3.34 8.53
CA ARG A 598 20.56 -1.94 8.35
C ARG A 598 19.83 -1.19 7.23
N ALA A 599 19.22 -1.89 6.28
CA ALA A 599 18.52 -1.29 5.15
C ALA A 599 17.43 -0.30 5.55
N VAL A 600 16.77 -0.51 6.71
CA VAL A 600 15.76 0.41 7.26
C VAL A 600 16.28 1.85 7.42
N LEU A 601 17.59 2.04 7.62
CA LEU A 601 18.23 3.36 7.66
C LEU A 601 18.10 4.11 6.32
N LEU A 602 18.16 3.38 5.21
CA LEU A 602 18.30 3.93 3.87
C LEU A 602 17.12 3.60 2.94
N SER A 603 16.22 2.69 3.30
CA SER A 603 15.08 2.23 2.52
C SER A 603 13.95 1.84 3.46
N ASP A 604 12.78 2.42 3.28
CA ASP A 604 11.55 2.06 3.98
C ASP A 604 10.68 1.06 3.18
N GLU A 605 11.22 0.54 2.07
CA GLU A 605 10.67 -0.62 1.35
C GLU A 605 11.40 -1.94 1.71
N GLY A 606 12.34 -1.89 2.66
CA GLY A 606 13.20 -3.02 3.02
C GLY A 606 14.48 -3.09 2.18
N PRO A 607 15.24 -4.20 2.28
CA PRO A 607 16.52 -4.34 1.58
C PRO A 607 16.37 -4.39 0.06
N ILE A 608 17.31 -3.76 -0.64
CA ILE A 608 17.40 -3.71 -2.11
C ILE A 608 18.64 -4.51 -2.53
N ASN A 609 18.43 -5.67 -3.16
CA ASN A 609 19.52 -6.56 -3.57
C ASN A 609 19.34 -7.06 -5.02
N PRO A 610 20.24 -6.69 -5.96
CA PRO A 610 21.32 -5.72 -5.78
C PRO A 610 20.77 -4.27 -5.71
N PRO A 611 21.47 -3.30 -5.09
CA PRO A 611 20.98 -1.93 -4.93
C PRO A 611 21.29 -1.09 -6.18
N ARG A 612 20.76 -1.53 -7.34
CA ARG A 612 21.00 -0.92 -8.66
C ARG A 612 19.83 -1.18 -9.60
N TYR A 613 19.68 -0.35 -10.62
CA TYR A 613 18.89 -0.75 -11.78
C TYR A 613 19.52 -1.97 -12.48
N PRO A 614 18.70 -2.92 -12.98
CA PRO A 614 19.15 -3.91 -13.95
C PRO A 614 19.82 -3.22 -15.14
N SER A 615 20.99 -3.72 -15.55
CA SER A 615 21.52 -3.44 -16.87
C SER A 615 20.82 -4.32 -17.91
N ASP A 616 20.64 -3.78 -19.11
CA ASP A 616 20.37 -4.59 -20.31
C ASP A 616 21.57 -5.51 -20.62
#